data_AF-A0A5C7UKA9-F1
#
_entry.id   AF-A0A5C7UKA9-F1
#
_cell.length_a   1.000
_cell.length_b   1.000
_cell.length_c   1.000
_cell.angle_alpha   90.00
_cell.angle_beta   90.00
_cell.angle_gamma   90.00
#
_symmetry.space_group_name_H-M   'P 1'
#
loop_
_entity.id
_entity.type
_entity.pdbx_description
1 polymer ?
#
loop_
_entity_poly.entity_id
_entity_poly.type
_entity_poly.pdbx_seq_one_letter_code
_entity_poly.pdbx_strand_id
1 'polypeptide(L)'
;MANSVGQDIGLSYVREIAPYVGGRPISEVAREFGLDETKIVKLASNENPLGMPESAKKAMAQAAEDLARYPDSNGFELKNVLAKK
;
A
#
# COMPACT_ATOMS: atom_id res chain seq x y z
N MET A 1 -2.48 40.59 21.22
CA MET A 1 -3.80 40.18 20.68
C MET A 1 -3.63 38.76 20.16
N ALA A 2 -4.07 37.78 20.94
CA ALA A 2 -3.81 36.36 20.70
C ALA A 2 -4.65 35.78 19.55
N ASN A 3 -4.02 34.89 18.77
CA ASN A 3 -4.55 33.81 17.92
C ASN A 3 -5.97 33.97 17.35
N SER A 4 -6.09 34.27 16.06
CA SER A 4 -7.17 33.67 15.26
C SER A 4 -6.71 32.29 14.80
N VAL A 5 -7.00 31.29 15.61
CA VAL A 5 -6.88 29.86 15.29
C VAL A 5 -7.53 29.64 13.92
N GLY A 6 -6.75 29.07 12.99
CA GLY A 6 -7.20 28.79 11.63
C GLY A 6 -8.52 28.02 11.65
N GLN A 7 -9.43 28.37 10.73
CA GLN A 7 -10.73 27.71 10.65
C GLN A 7 -10.57 26.18 10.66
N ASP A 8 -11.35 25.51 11.50
CA ASP A 8 -11.45 24.06 11.52
C ASP A 8 -12.04 23.58 10.17
N ILE A 9 -11.18 23.12 9.27
CA ILE A 9 -11.59 22.58 7.97
C ILE A 9 -12.03 21.12 8.16
N GLY A 10 -13.24 20.81 7.69
CA GLY A 10 -13.78 19.44 7.65
C GLY A 10 -14.92 19.19 8.65
N LEU A 11 -15.70 18.15 8.35
CA LEU A 11 -16.84 17.73 9.18
C LEU A 11 -16.35 17.29 10.57
N SER A 12 -17.11 17.58 11.64
CA SER A 12 -16.71 17.31 13.03
C SER A 12 -16.28 15.86 13.24
N TYR A 13 -17.05 14.91 12.71
CA TYR A 13 -16.76 13.48 12.84
C TYR A 13 -15.48 13.04 12.12
N VAL A 14 -14.99 13.80 11.12
CA VAL A 14 -13.70 13.52 10.48
C VAL A 14 -12.55 13.97 11.38
N ARG A 15 -12.73 15.10 12.08
CA ARG A 15 -11.73 15.66 13.00
C ARG A 15 -11.57 14.84 14.27
N GLU A 16 -12.59 14.06 14.64
CA GLU A 16 -12.55 13.13 15.77
C GLU A 16 -11.76 11.85 15.47
N ILE A 17 -11.47 11.57 14.19
CA ILE A 17 -10.66 10.41 13.80
C ILE A 17 -9.19 10.73 14.07
N ALA A 18 -8.55 9.89 14.89
CA ALA A 18 -7.10 9.97 15.08
C ALA A 18 -6.39 9.86 13.71
N PRO A 19 -5.45 10.76 13.39
CA PRO A 19 -4.72 10.69 12.14
C PRO A 19 -4.10 9.30 11.92
N TYR A 20 -4.21 8.79 10.69
CA TYR A 20 -3.60 7.52 10.34
C TYR A 20 -2.08 7.61 10.45
N VAL A 21 -1.50 6.74 11.30
CA VAL A 21 -0.05 6.59 11.40
C VAL A 21 0.35 5.46 10.46
N GLY A 22 0.96 5.82 9.33
CA GLY A 22 1.50 4.85 8.39
C GLY A 22 2.59 3.98 9.03
N GLY A 23 2.66 2.72 8.63
CA GLY A 23 3.75 1.83 9.03
C GLY A 23 5.10 2.39 8.59
N ARG A 24 6.11 2.30 9.46
CA ARG A 24 7.46 2.81 9.21
C ARG A 24 8.15 1.98 8.11
N PRO A 25 8.70 2.59 7.04
CA PRO A 25 9.51 1.88 6.05
C PRO A 25 10.76 1.27 6.68
N ILE A 26 11.22 0.13 6.17
CA ILE A 26 12.46 -0.51 6.62
C ILE A 26 13.64 0.47 6.54
N SER A 27 13.75 1.19 5.43
CA SER A 27 14.83 2.16 5.18
C SER A 27 14.84 3.33 6.19
N GLU A 28 13.67 3.72 6.70
CA GLU A 28 13.57 4.75 7.73
C GLU A 28 14.10 4.23 9.07
N VAL A 29 13.72 3.01 9.45
CA VAL A 29 14.22 2.33 10.66
C VAL A 29 15.74 2.11 10.55
N ALA A 30 16.22 1.68 9.39
CA ALA A 30 17.64 1.47 9.15
C ALA A 30 18.45 2.76 9.38
N ARG A 31 17.98 3.88 8.82
CA ARG A 31 18.63 5.19 9.00
C ARG A 31 18.59 5.70 10.45
N GLU A 32 17.46 5.54 11.13
CA GLU A 32 17.29 6.01 12.52
C GLU A 32 18.24 5.30 13.50
N PHE A 33 18.39 3.99 13.34
CA PHE A 33 19.18 3.16 14.26
C PHE A 33 20.58 2.84 13.76
N GLY A 34 21.00 3.37 12.60
CA GLY A 34 22.31 3.10 12.00
C GLY A 34 22.50 1.62 11.62
N LEU A 35 21.43 0.95 11.20
CA LEU A 35 21.44 -0.47 10.83
C LEU A 35 21.73 -0.64 9.34
N ASP A 36 22.38 -1.75 9.02
CA ASP A 36 22.48 -2.23 7.65
C ASP A 36 21.11 -2.76 7.20
N GLU A 37 20.47 -2.06 6.27
CA GLU A 37 19.14 -2.38 5.75
C GLU A 37 19.06 -3.83 5.24
N THR A 38 20.14 -4.33 4.65
CA THR A 38 20.20 -5.69 4.06
C THR A 38 20.13 -6.80 5.11
N LYS A 39 20.36 -6.46 6.39
CA LYS A 39 20.30 -7.40 7.52
C LYS A 39 18.99 -7.34 8.29
N ILE A 40 18.07 -6.45 7.92
CA ILE A 40 16.78 -6.33 8.60
C ILE A 40 15.84 -7.43 8.10
N VAL A 41 15.43 -8.30 9.03
CA VAL A 41 14.41 -9.34 8.76
C VAL A 41 13.03 -8.76 9.04
N LYS A 42 12.22 -8.59 7.99
CA LYS A 42 10.86 -8.03 8.09
C LYS A 42 9.85 -9.12 8.43
N LEU A 43 9.18 -8.99 9.58
CA LEU A 43 8.16 -9.94 10.06
C LEU A 43 6.82 -9.26 10.45
N ALA A 44 6.62 -7.99 10.08
CA ALA A 44 5.55 -7.14 10.62
C ALA A 44 4.27 -7.06 9.76
N SER A 45 4.19 -7.73 8.61
CA SER A 45 3.12 -7.49 7.62
C SER A 45 2.48 -8.74 7.00
N ASN A 46 2.74 -9.93 7.55
CA ASN A 46 2.23 -11.21 7.02
C ASN A 46 2.54 -11.43 5.53
N GLU A 47 3.66 -10.89 5.04
CA GLU A 47 4.08 -11.03 3.66
C GLU A 47 4.57 -12.46 3.38
N ASN A 48 4.37 -12.93 2.14
CA ASN A 48 4.91 -14.21 1.72
C ASN A 48 6.44 -14.13 1.61
N PRO A 49 7.22 -14.87 2.42
CA PRO A 49 8.68 -14.82 2.39
C PRO A 49 9.28 -15.36 1.08
N LEU A 50 8.50 -16.11 0.29
CA LEU A 50 8.90 -16.58 -1.03
C LEU A 50 8.73 -15.52 -2.13
N GLY A 51 8.14 -14.37 -1.81
CA GLY A 51 7.86 -13.30 -2.75
C GLY A 51 6.72 -13.61 -3.72
N MET A 52 6.70 -12.87 -4.83
CA MET A 52 5.70 -13.02 -5.88
C MET A 52 5.98 -14.28 -6.73
N PRO A 53 4.98 -15.14 -7.02
CA PRO A 53 5.15 -16.26 -7.94
C PRO A 53 5.59 -15.83 -9.35
N GLU A 54 6.40 -16.65 -10.02
CA GLU A 54 6.90 -16.34 -11.38
C GLU A 54 5.78 -16.15 -12.41
N SER A 55 4.67 -16.88 -12.29
CA SER A 55 3.49 -16.69 -13.14
C SER A 55 2.87 -15.30 -12.97
N ALA A 56 2.79 -14.80 -11.74
CA ALA A 56 2.27 -13.48 -11.43
C ALA A 56 3.21 -12.36 -11.91
N LYS A 57 4.55 -12.55 -11.78
CA LYS A 57 5.53 -11.60 -12.33
C LYS A 57 5.37 -11.44 -13.85
N LYS A 58 5.23 -12.55 -14.57
CA LYS A 58 5.01 -12.54 -16.03
C LYS A 58 3.69 -11.87 -16.41
N ALA A 59 2.61 -12.21 -15.72
CA ALA A 59 1.30 -11.59 -15.96
C ALA A 59 1.32 -10.08 -15.69
N MET A 60 2.01 -9.63 -14.64
CA MET A 60 2.18 -8.20 -14.34
C MET A 60 2.97 -7.47 -15.43
N ALA A 61 4.07 -8.08 -15.91
CA ALA A 61 4.86 -7.50 -17.00
C ALA A 61 4.03 -7.34 -18.29
N GLN A 62 3.20 -8.33 -18.63
CA GLN A 62 2.28 -8.25 -19.76
C GLN A 62 1.20 -7.18 -19.54
N ALA A 63 0.61 -7.11 -18.35
CA ALA A 63 -0.41 -6.10 -18.03
C ALA A 63 0.15 -4.67 -18.11
N ALA A 64 1.46 -4.48 -17.88
CA ALA A 64 2.10 -3.18 -17.99
C ALA A 64 2.05 -2.59 -19.41
N GLU A 65 1.95 -3.44 -20.45
CA GLU A 65 1.82 -3.01 -21.85
C GLU A 65 0.48 -2.29 -22.12
N ASP A 66 -0.51 -2.44 -21.23
CA ASP A 66 -1.86 -1.91 -21.41
C ASP A 66 -2.25 -0.77 -20.45
N LEU A 67 -1.29 -0.21 -19.72
CA LEU A 67 -1.54 0.81 -18.68
C LEU A 67 -2.18 2.12 -19.20
N ALA A 68 -2.14 2.37 -20.52
CA ALA A 68 -2.78 3.53 -21.13
C ALA A 68 -4.31 3.42 -21.17
N ARG A 69 -4.88 2.25 -20.90
CA ARG A 69 -6.32 2.00 -20.88
C ARG A 69 -6.82 1.80 -19.46
N TYR A 70 -8.05 2.23 -19.20
CA TYR A 70 -8.74 1.88 -17.96
C TYR A 70 -8.95 0.36 -17.91
N PRO A 71 -8.81 -0.27 -16.72
CA PRO A 71 -9.11 -1.68 -16.56
C PRO A 71 -10.62 -1.93 -16.71
N ASP A 72 -11.00 -3.19 -16.94
CA ASP A 72 -12.39 -3.61 -16.81
C ASP A 72 -12.88 -3.38 -15.36
N SER A 73 -13.79 -2.43 -15.19
CA SER A 73 -14.32 -2.02 -13.89
C SER A 73 -15.19 -3.09 -13.24
N ASN A 74 -15.70 -4.05 -14.01
CA ASN A 74 -16.49 -5.14 -13.48
C ASN A 74 -15.62 -6.34 -13.03
N GLY A 75 -14.35 -6.37 -13.41
CA GLY A 75 -13.44 -7.49 -13.12
C GLY A 75 -13.97 -8.83 -13.65
N PHE A 76 -14.59 -8.84 -14.83
CA PHE A 76 -15.29 -9.96 -15.42
C PHE A 76 -14.43 -11.23 -15.48
N GLU A 77 -13.23 -11.14 -16.06
CA GLU A 77 -12.31 -12.29 -16.17
C GLU A 77 -11.88 -12.82 -14.80
N LEU A 78 -11.54 -11.93 -13.86
CA LEU A 78 -11.16 -12.31 -12.50
C LEU A 78 -12.31 -13.06 -11.79
N LYS A 79 -13.54 -12.54 -11.87
CA LYS A 79 -14.73 -13.16 -11.28
C LYS A 79 -14.99 -14.54 -11.87
N ASN A 80 -14.88 -14.69 -13.19
CA ASN A 80 -15.08 -15.98 -13.85
C ASN A 80 -14.07 -17.03 -13.40
N VAL A 81 -12.79 -16.66 -13.20
CA VAL A 81 -11.77 -17.60 -12.72
C VAL A 81 -12.00 -17.97 -11.25
N LEU A 82 -12.34 -17.01 -10.40
CA LEU A 82 -12.63 -17.27 -8.99
C LEU A 82 -13.87 -18.17 -8.80
N ALA A 83 -14.87 -18.03 -9.66
CA ALA A 83 -16.12 -18.80 -9.61
C ALA A 83 -16.01 -20.25 -10.11
N LYS A 84 -14.94 -20.60 -10.84
CA LYS A 84 -14.69 -21.98 -11.33
C LYS A 84 -14.21 -22.93 -10.22
N LYS A 85 -14.09 -22.45 -8.99
CA LYS A 85 -13.48 -23.14 -7.86
C LYS A 85 -14.53 -23.84 -7.01
#